data_AF-A0A523G013-F1
#
_entry.id   AF-A0A523G013-F1
#
_cell.length_a   1.000
_cell.length_b   1.000
_cell.length_c   1.000
_cell.angle_alpha   90.00
_cell.angle_beta   90.00
_cell.angle_gamma   90.00
#
_symmetry.space_group_name_H-M   'P 1'
#
loop_
_entity.id
_entity.type
_entity.pdbx_description
1 polymer ?
#
loop_
_entity_poly.entity_id
_entity_poly.type
_entity_poly.pdbx_seq_one_letter_code
_entity_poly.pdbx_strand_id
1 'polypeptide(L)'
;MGKILKENGLTLCYHAHGYEFLEYQGGTLLDYMMEQTDPEYVSYEMDIFWIQFGGGNPVELLDKYGDRWKLMHIKDMKKGIKKDLTGLTDKPGRHY
;
A
#
# COMPACT_ATOMS: atom_id res chain seq x y z
N MET A 1 16.27 -7.13 -4.43
CA MET A 1 15.83 -7.59 -3.10
C MET A 1 14.88 -8.79 -3.19
N GLY A 2 13.71 -8.66 -3.84
CA GLY A 2 12.73 -9.76 -3.93
C GLY A 2 13.28 -11.10 -4.43
N LYS A 3 14.15 -11.10 -5.46
CA LYS A 3 14.84 -12.30 -5.94
C LYS A 3 15.67 -13.01 -4.86
N ILE A 4 16.46 -12.25 -4.09
CA ILE A 4 17.27 -12.78 -2.97
C ILE A 4 16.36 -13.36 -1.90
N LEU A 5 15.26 -12.68 -1.57
CA LEU A 5 14.29 -13.18 -0.59
C LEU A 5 13.65 -14.50 -1.06
N LYS A 6 13.24 -14.57 -2.32
CA LYS A 6 12.64 -15.77 -2.91
C LYS A 6 13.59 -16.96 -2.92
N GLU A 7 14.87 -16.75 -3.27
CA GLU A 7 15.92 -17.79 -3.19
C GLU A 7 16.10 -18.35 -1.77
N ASN A 8 15.70 -17.58 -0.75
CA ASN A 8 15.72 -17.97 0.66
C ASN A 8 14.33 -18.37 1.20
N GLY A 9 13.35 -18.62 0.33
CA GLY A 9 12.00 -19.06 0.71
C GLY A 9 11.12 -17.97 1.33
N LEU A 10 11.49 -16.69 1.19
CA LEU A 10 10.72 -15.55 1.69
C LEU A 10 10.00 -14.82 0.56
N THR A 11 8.80 -14.32 0.84
CA THR A 11 8.04 -13.48 -0.09
C THR A 11 8.15 -12.02 0.35
N LEU A 12 8.52 -11.14 -0.57
CA LEU A 12 8.50 -9.70 -0.34
C LEU A 12 7.08 -9.17 -0.57
N CYS A 13 6.48 -8.61 0.48
CA CYS A 13 5.22 -7.89 0.42
C CYS A 13 5.46 -6.42 0.79
N TYR A 14 5.23 -5.50 -0.16
CA TYR A 14 5.28 -4.07 0.12
C TYR A 14 3.98 -3.60 0.80
N HIS A 15 4.09 -2.95 1.94
CA HIS A 15 2.96 -2.48 2.75
C HIS A 15 2.63 -1.01 2.42
N ALA A 16 1.43 -0.79 1.88
CA ALA A 16 0.99 0.53 1.41
C ALA A 16 0.59 1.46 2.56
N HIS A 17 0.99 2.74 2.47
CA HIS A 17 0.83 3.74 3.54
C HIS A 17 0.02 4.99 3.12
N GLY A 18 -0.55 5.03 1.93
CA GLY A 18 -1.44 6.08 1.46
C GLY A 18 -0.74 7.17 0.64
N TYR A 19 0.56 7.41 0.83
CA TYR A 19 1.31 8.34 -0.05
C TYR A 19 1.46 7.78 -1.48
N GLU A 20 1.26 6.48 -1.67
CA GLU A 20 1.32 5.84 -2.98
C GLU A 20 0.18 6.30 -3.91
N PHE A 21 -0.82 7.01 -3.39
CA PHE A 21 -1.89 7.63 -4.18
C PHE A 21 -1.53 9.02 -4.73
N LEU A 22 -0.31 9.52 -4.48
CA LEU A 22 0.22 10.69 -5.19
C LEU A 22 0.24 10.42 -6.70
N GLU A 23 -0.09 11.45 -7.48
CA GLU A 23 -0.02 11.38 -8.94
C GLU A 23 1.42 11.13 -9.39
N TYR A 24 1.58 10.15 -10.29
CA TYR A 24 2.86 9.80 -10.86
C TYR A 24 2.68 9.17 -12.25
N GLN A 25 3.38 9.72 -13.24
CA GLN A 25 3.40 9.23 -14.63
C GLN A 25 2.02 8.89 -15.24
N GLY A 26 1.00 9.72 -14.98
CA GLY A 26 -0.35 9.54 -15.54
C GLY A 26 -1.25 8.56 -14.79
N GLY A 27 -0.78 8.01 -13.67
CA GLY A 27 -1.58 7.26 -12.70
C GLY A 27 -1.17 7.63 -11.28
N THR A 28 -1.25 6.69 -10.35
CA THR A 28 -0.70 6.83 -9.00
C THR A 28 0.70 6.23 -8.90
N LEU A 29 1.47 6.60 -7.87
CA LEU A 29 2.73 5.92 -7.56
C LEU A 29 2.51 4.41 -7.32
N LEU A 30 1.38 4.02 -6.73
CA LEU A 30 0.99 2.62 -6.57
C LEU A 30 0.87 1.91 -7.92
N ASP A 31 0.17 2.52 -8.89
CA ASP A 31 0.00 1.95 -10.23
C ASP A 31 1.37 1.74 -10.91
N TYR A 32 2.23 2.76 -10.86
CA TYR A 32 3.57 2.67 -11.40
C TYR A 32 4.37 1.54 -10.74
N MET A 33 4.33 1.41 -9.41
CA MET A 33 5.01 0.32 -8.72
C MET A 33 4.46 -1.05 -9.12
N MET A 34 3.14 -1.19 -9.22
CA MET A 34 2.50 -2.45 -9.65
C MET A 34 2.93 -2.84 -11.07
N GLU A 35 3.04 -1.88 -11.98
CA GLU A 35 3.46 -2.10 -13.38
C GLU A 35 4.96 -2.37 -13.53
N GLN A 36 5.79 -1.72 -12.73
CA GLN A 36 7.26 -1.78 -12.88
C GLN A 36 7.93 -2.85 -12.02
N THR A 37 7.18 -3.54 -11.16
CA THR A 37 7.72 -4.63 -10.34
C THR A 37 7.29 -5.99 -10.87
N ASP A 38 8.24 -6.91 -10.92
CA ASP A 38 8.00 -8.28 -11.35
C ASP A 38 7.14 -9.02 -10.30
N PRO A 39 5.94 -9.54 -10.67
CA PRO A 39 5.06 -10.25 -9.76
C PRO A 39 5.66 -11.54 -9.21
N GLU A 40 6.72 -12.09 -9.83
CA GLU A 40 7.45 -13.23 -9.31
C GLU A 40 8.21 -12.89 -8.00
N TYR A 41 8.66 -11.65 -7.87
CA TYR A 41 9.57 -11.22 -6.81
C TYR A 41 8.97 -10.18 -5.86
N VAL A 42 7.89 -9.51 -6.26
CA VAL A 42 7.25 -8.44 -5.48
C VAL A 42 5.74 -8.62 -5.45
N SER A 43 5.24 -8.84 -4.24
CA SER A 43 3.83 -8.79 -3.88
C SER A 43 3.57 -7.60 -2.94
N TYR A 44 2.33 -7.41 -2.55
CA TYR A 44 1.89 -6.29 -1.72
C TYR A 44 1.04 -6.75 -0.54
N GLU A 45 1.12 -5.98 0.54
CA GLU A 45 0.23 -6.04 1.69
C GLU A 45 -0.74 -4.85 1.64
N MET A 46 -2.03 -5.17 1.51
CA MET A 46 -3.09 -4.18 1.46
C MET A 46 -3.37 -3.65 2.86
N ASP A 47 -2.98 -2.41 3.16
CA ASP A 47 -3.46 -1.74 4.36
C ASP A 47 -4.75 -0.98 4.07
N ILE A 48 -5.86 -1.53 4.54
CA ILE A 48 -7.19 -0.97 4.23
C ILE A 48 -7.37 0.43 4.84
N PHE A 49 -6.73 0.70 5.98
CA PHE A 49 -6.77 2.01 6.61
C PHE A 49 -6.03 3.02 5.75
N TRP A 50 -4.79 2.71 5.38
CA TRP A 50 -3.95 3.65 4.66
C TRP A 50 -4.41 3.89 3.23
N ILE A 51 -4.95 2.86 2.56
CA ILE A 51 -5.57 3.04 1.25
C ILE A 51 -6.73 4.01 1.36
N GLN A 52 -7.66 3.80 2.30
CA GLN A 52 -8.80 4.68 2.47
C GLN A 52 -8.39 6.06 3.02
N PHE A 53 -7.28 6.16 3.75
CA PHE A 53 -6.71 7.41 4.24
C PHE A 53 -6.14 8.24 3.08
N GLY A 54 -5.38 7.62 2.18
CA GLY A 54 -4.81 8.25 0.99
C GLY A 54 -5.82 8.51 -0.14
N GLY A 55 -7.09 8.16 0.05
CA GLY A 55 -8.16 8.40 -0.92
C GLY A 55 -8.40 7.27 -1.93
N GLY A 56 -7.68 6.16 -1.82
CA GLY A 56 -7.94 4.96 -2.61
C GLY A 56 -9.16 4.17 -2.14
N ASN A 57 -9.68 3.32 -3.03
CA ASN A 57 -10.75 2.37 -2.73
C ASN A 57 -10.17 0.94 -2.66
N PRO A 58 -10.14 0.30 -1.48
CA PRO A 58 -9.60 -1.06 -1.34
C PRO A 58 -10.30 -2.09 -2.23
N VAL A 59 -11.62 -1.96 -2.44
CA VAL A 59 -12.40 -2.90 -3.26
C VAL A 59 -12.00 -2.81 -4.72
N GLU A 60 -11.93 -1.58 -5.27
CA GLU A 60 -11.48 -1.36 -6.66
C GLU A 60 -10.04 -1.85 -6.88
N LEU A 61 -9.18 -1.73 -5.88
CA LEU A 61 -7.80 -2.22 -5.95
C LEU A 61 -7.68 -3.74 -5.85
N LEU A 62 -8.57 -4.40 -5.11
CA LEU A 62 -8.69 -5.85 -5.13
C LEU A 62 -9.14 -6.33 -6.51
N ASP A 63 -10.11 -5.66 -7.13
CA ASP A 63 -10.56 -6.00 -8.47
C ASP A 63 -9.47 -5.77 -9.53
N LYS A 64 -8.72 -4.66 -9.40
CA LYS A 64 -7.67 -4.28 -10.36
C LYS A 64 -6.40 -5.11 -10.24
N TYR A 65 -5.97 -5.44 -9.01
CA TYR A 65 -4.66 -6.04 -8.72
C TYR A 65 -4.73 -7.27 -7.80
N GLY A 66 -5.85 -8.00 -7.79
CA GLY A 66 -6.12 -9.08 -6.84
C GLY A 66 -4.97 -10.06 -6.60
N ASP A 67 -4.33 -10.55 -7.66
CA ASP A 67 -3.22 -11.51 -7.54
C ASP A 67 -1.96 -10.96 -6.88
N ARG A 68 -1.80 -9.63 -6.85
CA ARG A 68 -0.65 -8.93 -6.27
C ARG A 68 -0.79 -8.71 -4.77
N TRP A 69 -2.00 -8.75 -4.21
CA TRP A 69 -2.25 -8.60 -2.78
C TRP A 69 -2.17 -9.95 -2.07
N LYS A 70 -1.04 -10.24 -1.41
CA LYS A 70 -0.83 -11.52 -0.69
C LYS A 70 -1.16 -11.44 0.79
N LEU A 71 -1.18 -10.22 1.33
CA LEU A 71 -1.44 -9.96 2.74
C LEU A 71 -2.41 -8.78 2.87
N MET A 72 -3.07 -8.68 4.01
CA MET A 72 -3.93 -7.57 4.35
C MET A 72 -3.65 -7.12 5.78
N HIS A 73 -3.38 -5.83 5.95
CA HIS A 73 -3.29 -5.19 7.25
C HIS A 73 -4.62 -4.51 7.56
N ILE A 74 -5.30 -5.00 8.60
CA ILE A 74 -6.62 -4.55 9.01
C ILE A 74 -6.47 -3.55 10.15
N LYS A 75 -6.86 -2.31 9.89
CA LYS A 75 -6.83 -1.22 10.85
C LYS A 75 -8.08 -0.35 10.64
N ASP A 76 -8.63 0.17 11.73
CA ASP A 76 -9.83 1.02 11.67
C ASP A 76 -9.48 2.51 11.83
N MET A 77 -10.35 3.35 11.29
CA MET A 77 -10.21 4.79 11.21
C MET A 77 -11.29 5.50 12.04
N LYS A 78 -10.87 6.32 12.99
CA LYS A 78 -11.82 7.18 13.71
C LYS A 78 -12.50 8.13 12.72
N LYS A 79 -13.83 8.23 12.81
CA LYS A 79 -14.63 9.14 11.98
C LYS A 79 -14.18 10.60 12.17
N GLY A 80 -14.17 11.36 11.08
CA GLY A 80 -13.89 12.79 11.07
C GLY A 80 -12.41 13.16 11.19
N ILE A 81 -11.48 12.20 11.07
CA ILE A 81 -10.06 12.56 10.96
C ILE A 81 -9.78 13.22 9.62
N LYS A 82 -8.88 14.22 9.65
CA LYS A 82 -8.34 14.81 8.43
C LYS A 82 -7.43 13.78 7.75
N LYS A 83 -7.71 13.52 6.48
CA LYS A 83 -6.93 12.67 5.60
C LYS A 83 -5.89 13.49 4.85
N ASP A 84 -4.74 12.89 4.57
CA ASP A 84 -3.70 13.43 3.71
C ASP A 84 -2.85 12.29 3.11
N LEU A 85 -1.75 12.64 2.44
CA LEU A 85 -0.86 11.72 1.73
C LEU A 85 0.52 11.63 2.41
N THR A 86 0.59 11.83 3.73
CA THR A 86 1.88 11.80 4.46
C THR A 86 2.32 10.40 4.86
N GLY A 87 1.40 9.44 4.91
CA GLY A 87 1.62 8.11 5.50
C GLY A 87 1.85 8.13 7.01
N LEU A 88 1.44 9.22 7.68
CA LEU A 88 1.60 9.41 9.12
C LEU A 88 0.28 9.92 9.70
N THR A 89 -0.09 9.41 10.88
CA THR A 89 -1.27 9.88 11.64
C THR A 89 -0.90 10.64 12.90
N ASP A 90 0.37 10.62 13.27
CA ASP A 90 0.85 11.22 14.50
C ASP A 90 1.15 12.70 14.28
N LYS A 91 0.67 13.54 15.19
CA LYS A 91 1.25 14.88 15.32
C LYS A 91 2.71 14.70 15.75
N PRO A 92 3.68 15.45 15.20
CA PRO A 92 5.05 15.38 15.69
C PRO A 92 5.05 15.52 17.22
N GLY A 93 5.54 14.50 17.93
CA GLY A 93 5.67 14.49 19.39
C GLY A 93 4.58 13.79 20.20
N ARG A 94 3.66 13.02 19.62
CA ARG A 94 2.80 12.10 20.41
C ARG A 94 2.63 10.74 19.74
N HIS A 95 3.30 9.74 20.30
CA HIS A 95 2.96 8.34 20.12
C HIS A 95 1.78 8.02 21.05
N TYR A 96 0.73 7.40 20.52
CA TYR A 96 -0.31 6.77 21.33
C TYR A 96 0.04 5.31 21.58
#